data_AF-A0AB33IBU4-F1
#
_entry.id   AF-A0AB33IBU4-F1
#
_cell.length_a   1.000
_cell.length_b   1.000
_cell.length_c   1.000
_cell.angle_alpha   90.00
_cell.angle_beta   90.00
_cell.angle_gamma   90.00
#
_symmetry.space_group_name_H-M   'P 1'
#
loop_
_entity.id
_entity.type
_entity.pdbx_description
1 polymer ?
#
loop_
_entity_poly.entity_id
_entity_poly.type
_entity_poly.pdbx_seq_one_letter_code
_entity_poly.pdbx_strand_id
1 'polypeptide(L)' 'MRLLHTLLFEIGLQLVLLPAIALYLGISLMQAFSLNMAIALFYLAYTFLFNIAYDSIFPAGGVAAKSSPTVTAE' A
#
# COMPACT_ATOMS: atom_id res chain seq x y z
N MET A 1 5.68 3.95 24.96
CA MET A 1 6.16 2.55 24.77
C MET A 1 5.60 1.81 23.55
N ARG A 2 4.51 2.25 22.89
CA ARG A 2 3.97 1.53 21.71
C ARG A 2 4.75 1.82 20.42
N LEU A 3 5.00 3.10 20.12
CA LEU A 3 5.81 3.52 18.96
C LEU A 3 7.21 2.91 18.97
N LEU A 4 7.89 2.94 20.13
CA LEU A 4 9.22 2.36 20.28
C LEU A 4 9.21 0.85 20.02
N HIS A 5 8.22 0.12 20.56
CA HIS A 5 8.10 -1.32 20.34
C HIS A 5 7.87 -1.65 18.87
N THR A 6 6.97 -0.93 18.20
CA THR A 6 6.69 -1.14 16.77
C THR A 6 7.92 -0.83 15.91
N LEU A 7 8.63 0.27 16.20
CA LEU A 7 9.83 0.63 15.44
C LEU A 7 10.97 -0.39 15.65
N LEU A 8 11.15 -0.85 16.89
CA LEU A 8 12.15 -1.86 17.23
C LEU A 8 11.84 -3.21 16.56
N PHE A 9 10.56 -3.61 16.56
CA PHE A 9 10.13 -4.83 15.90
C PHE A 9 10.32 -4.74 14.38
N GLU A 10 9.93 -3.63 13.77
CA GLU A 10 10.07 -3.40 12.33
C GLU A 10 11.53 -3.45 11.88
N ILE A 11 12.40 -2.70 12.56
CA ILE A 11 13.84 -2.67 12.23
C ILE A 11 14.48 -4.02 12.53
N GLY A 12 14.13 -4.66 13.65
CA GLY A 12 14.63 -5.99 14.03
C GLY A 12 14.26 -7.06 13.01
N LEU A 13 13.03 -7.04 12.50
CA LEU A 13 12.60 -7.91 11.41
C LEU A 13 13.42 -7.66 10.15
N GLN A 14 13.61 -6.41 9.75
CA GLN A 14 14.38 -6.07 8.55
C GLN A 14 15.84 -6.50 8.67
N LEU A 15 16.42 -6.42 9.87
CA LEU A 15 17.77 -6.89 10.16
C LEU A 15 17.93 -8.41 10.05
N VAL A 16 16.88 -9.20 10.20
CA VAL A 16 16.92 -10.66 10.00
C VAL A 16 16.54 -11.02 8.55
N LEU A 17 15.56 -10.31 7.98
CA LEU A 17 15.01 -10.59 6.66
C LEU A 17 15.98 -10.20 5.54
N LEU A 18 16.62 -9.03 5.63
CA LEU A 18 17.55 -8.58 4.58
C LEU A 18 18.77 -9.50 4.43
N PRO A 19 19.45 -9.95 5.51
CA PRO A 19 20.51 -10.95 5.37
C PRO A 19 20.00 -12.28 4.83
N ALA A 20 18.81 -12.74 5.23
CA ALA A 20 18.24 -13.98 4.71
C ALA A 20 18.05 -13.91 3.19
N ILE A 21 17.49 -12.81 2.68
CA ILE A 21 17.34 -12.56 1.24
C ILE A 21 18.70 -12.44 0.55
N ALA A 22 19.64 -11.70 1.15
CA ALA A 22 20.99 -11.52 0.62
C ALA A 22 21.72 -12.86 0.47
N LEU A 23 21.64 -13.73 1.47
CA LEU A 23 22.21 -15.09 1.43
C LEU A 23 21.49 -15.97 0.41
N TYR A 24 20.17 -15.89 0.32
CA TYR A 24 19.38 -16.68 -0.61
C TYR A 24 19.66 -16.33 -2.08
N LEU A 25 19.80 -15.04 -2.41
CA LEU A 25 20.08 -14.55 -3.76
C LEU A 25 21.58 -14.43 -4.08
N GLY A 26 22.46 -14.55 -3.07
CA GLY A 26 23.89 -14.31 -3.24
C GLY A 26 24.24 -12.86 -3.58
N ILE A 27 23.43 -11.91 -3.11
CA ILE A 27 23.59 -10.46 -3.36
C ILE A 27 24.07 -9.73 -2.12
N SER A 28 24.56 -8.50 -2.27
CA SER A 28 24.95 -7.66 -1.13
C SER A 28 23.74 -7.17 -0.33
N LEU A 29 23.96 -6.82 0.94
CA LEU A 29 22.92 -6.25 1.82
C LEU A 29 22.27 -4.98 1.25
N MET A 30 23.08 -4.11 0.62
CA MET A 30 22.57 -2.90 -0.03
C MET A 30 21.68 -3.24 -1.23
N GLN A 31 22.04 -4.24 -2.02
CA GLN A 31 21.19 -4.72 -3.12
C GLN A 31 19.89 -5.35 -2.61
N ALA A 32 19.94 -6.16 -1.54
CA ALA A 32 18.73 -6.72 -0.93
C ALA A 32 17.80 -5.63 -0.39
N PHE A 33 18.37 -4.58 0.22
CA PHE A 33 17.59 -3.42 0.67
C PHE A 33 16.97 -2.66 -0.51
N SER A 34 17.75 -2.36 -1.55
CA SER A 34 17.24 -1.72 -2.77
C SER A 34 16.16 -2.54 -3.45
N LEU A 35 16.30 -3.88 -3.51
CA LEU A 35 15.30 -4.80 -4.05
C LEU A 35 14.00 -4.71 -3.24
N ASN A 36 14.10 -4.77 -1.91
CA ASN A 36 12.95 -4.65 -1.03
C ASN A 36 12.20 -3.32 -1.25
N MET A 37 12.94 -2.21 -1.36
CA MET A 37 12.37 -0.89 -1.64
C MET A 37 11.74 -0.81 -3.04
N ALA A 38 12.40 -1.36 -4.06
CA ALA A 38 11.91 -1.37 -5.43
C ALA A 38 10.60 -2.14 -5.56
N ILE A 39 10.49 -3.30 -4.91
CA ILE A 39 9.25 -4.10 -4.88
C ILE A 39 8.13 -3.34 -4.18
N ALA A 40 8.41 -2.70 -3.04
CA ALA A 40 7.42 -1.90 -2.33
C ALA A 40 6.89 -0.73 -3.17
N LEU A 41 7.79 0.01 -3.83
CA LEU A 41 7.42 1.10 -4.73
C LEU A 41 6.64 0.60 -5.96
N PHE A 42 7.06 -0.51 -6.54
CA PHE A 42 6.35 -1.13 -7.66
C PHE A 42 4.93 -1.55 -7.27
N TYR A 43 4.76 -2.18 -6.10
CA TYR A 43 3.46 -2.57 -5.59
C TYR A 43 2.55 -1.36 -5.32
N LEU A 44 3.11 -0.28 -4.75
CA LEU A 44 2.38 0.97 -4.53
C LEU A 44 1.89 1.56 -5.85
N ALA A 45 2.78 1.68 -6.84
CA ALA A 45 2.43 2.19 -8.16
C ALA A 45 1.39 1.30 -8.85
N TYR A 46 1.58 -0.02 -8.82
CA TYR A 46 0.64 -0.99 -9.37
C TYR A 46 -0.75 -0.85 -8.74
N THR A 47 -0.82 -0.83 -7.41
CA THR A 47 -2.09 -0.71 -6.68
C THR A 47 -2.78 0.62 -6.98
N PHE A 48 -2.02 1.71 -7.05
CA PHE A 48 -2.57 3.02 -7.39
C PHE A 48 -3.14 3.06 -8.82
N LEU A 49 -2.39 2.58 -9.81
CA LEU A 49 -2.84 2.49 -11.20
C LEU A 49 -4.06 1.56 -11.32
N PHE A 50 -4.03 0.43 -10.65
CA PHE A 50 -5.12 -0.52 -10.65
C PHE A 50 -6.39 0.09 -10.06
N ASN A 51 -6.29 0.82 -8.94
CA ASN A 51 -7.44 1.50 -8.34
C ASN A 51 -8.05 2.53 -9.30
N ILE A 52 -7.23 3.34 -9.98
CA ILE A 52 -7.72 4.30 -10.99
C ILE A 52 -8.40 3.57 -12.15
N ALA A 53 -7.78 2.51 -12.67
CA ALA A 53 -8.33 1.73 -13.76
C ALA A 53 -9.66 1.08 -13.35
N TYR A 54 -9.73 0.56 -12.12
CA TYR A 54 -10.94 -0.02 -11.55
C TYR A 54 -12.07 0.99 -11.47
N ASP A 55 -11.83 2.18 -10.93
CA ASP A 55 -12.81 3.26 -10.85
C ASP A 55 -13.27 3.75 -12.24
N SER A 56 -12.38 3.65 -13.24
CA SER A 56 -12.70 4.02 -14.63
C SER A 56 -13.52 2.97 -15.36
N ILE A 57 -13.31 1.67 -15.07
CA ILE A 57 -14.01 0.54 -15.70
C ILE A 57 -15.33 0.25 -15.00
N PHE A 58 -15.34 0.33 -13.66
CA PHE A 58 -16.52 0.24 -12.82
C PHE A 58 -16.70 1.56 -12.09
N PRO A 59 -17.04 2.65 -12.80
CA PRO A 59 -17.53 3.84 -12.13
C PRO A 59 -18.76 3.37 -11.36
N ALA A 60 -18.70 3.39 -10.04
CA ALA A 60 -19.85 3.15 -9.19
C ALA A 60 -20.87 4.21 -9.59
N GLY A 61 -21.76 3.83 -10.53
CA GLY A 61 -22.75 4.70 -11.12
C GLY A 61 -23.39 5.43 -9.98
N GLY A 62 -23.22 6.76 -10.00
CA GLY A 62 -23.43 7.60 -8.84
C GLY A 62 -24.66 7.11 -8.11
N VAL A 63 -24.53 6.83 -6.81
CA VAL A 63 -25.70 6.73 -5.94
C VAL A 63 -26.36 8.08 -6.11
N ALA A 64 -27.28 8.16 -7.08
CA ALA A 64 -27.93 9.37 -7.50
C ALA A 64 -28.51 9.89 -6.21
N ALA A 65 -27.94 11.00 -5.74
CA ALA A 65 -28.35 11.63 -4.50
C ALA A 65 -29.85 11.79 -4.65
N LYS A 66 -30.60 10.92 -3.96
CA LYS A 66 -32.03 10.83 -4.12
C LYS A 66 -32.51 12.18 -3.66
N SER A 67 -32.84 13.05 -4.61
CA SER A 67 -33.40 14.36 -4.35
C SER A 67 -34.77 14.11 -3.73
N SER A 68 -34.79 13.95 -2.41
CA SER A 68 -36.05 13.92 -1.68
C SER A 68 -36.64 15.32 -1.72
N PRO A 69 -37.96 15.41 -1.96
CA PRO A 69 -38.59 16.61 -2.47
C PRO A 69 -38.66 17.67 -1.38
N THR A 70 -38.53 18.92 -1.82
CA THR A 70 -39.03 20.09 -1.12
C THR A 70 -40.43 19.81 -0.58
N VAL A 71 -40.55 19.55 0.72
CA VAL A 71 -41.82 19.67 1.44
C VAL A 71 -42.05 21.16 1.65
N THR A 72 -42.52 21.82 0.60
CA THR A 72 -43.36 23.01 0.71
C THR A 72 -44.79 22.53 0.64
N ALA A 73 -45.46 22.49 1.79
CA ALA A 73 -46.90 22.66 1.89
C ALA A 73 -47.20 23.03 3.36
N GLU A 74 -47.46 24.32 3.54
CA GLU A 74 -48.30 24.95 4.57
C GLU A 74 -47.93 24.81 6.06
#